data_AF-A0A9E1KQT1-F1
#
_entry.id   AF-A0A9E1KQT1-F1
#
_cell.length_a   1.000
_cell.length_b   1.000
_cell.length_c   1.000
_cell.angle_alpha   90.00
_cell.angle_beta   90.00
_cell.angle_gamma   90.00
#
_symmetry.space_group_name_H-M   'P 1'
#
loop_
_entity.id
_entity.type
_entity.pdbx_description
1 polymer ?
#
loop_
_entity_poly.entity_id
_entity_poly.type
_entity_poly.pdbx_seq_one_letter_code
_entity_poly.pdbx_strand_id
1 'polypeptide(L)'
;MTSDVRSRFSQVGAIGKIPLLIIASVVVVGLWILLSRGGGSGLKRQAELKTMEIIGDMAVDRLTSGEGDAQVTHGSAVDMIRRPIEVRTIADNVFMATGVGNSTMITTDEGNVLFDTGLVIQTAKQLRLLKEVSDARVRYIVLSHSHADHIGGAKLWAEAGSEIVAHTEFVEEQRYLSQLEPYQYGRNRTLFPWMPAWEDKPDMELMRYGGVEPTITVEDWSVNSFTLGGVQFQVIGAPGAEGADNAVLWLPEQKILFAGDFFGPQFPQFPNVFTMRGEKIRKPMEYVKSLDMLLALEPEIVVPGHLNPIEGAAQIRAGMERIRGAVQYVHDQTVAGMNAGKSVYELMKEISLPPHLDLVQNHGKVDWAVRSIFDYYATWFHFESTTELYPVPAREVYAGLAEVAGLEGLLSLAQNFLNKGDAVKTLHIVEVALAGDPENRSALGLRQQALGFLLDAAEKGVRNDYEVYWLKSRMADTAAQLEVR
;
A
#
# COMPACT_ATOMS: atom_id res chain seq x y z
N MET A 1 5.62 36.34 -22.79
CA MET A 1 6.58 35.52 -23.56
C MET A 1 7.19 34.53 -22.60
N THR A 2 6.76 33.29 -22.70
CA THR A 2 7.10 32.14 -21.87
C THR A 2 8.45 31.57 -22.32
N SER A 3 9.43 31.45 -21.42
CA SER A 3 10.66 30.71 -21.67
C SER A 3 10.72 29.46 -20.80
N ASP A 4 10.41 28.35 -21.47
CA ASP A 4 10.49 26.96 -21.07
C ASP A 4 11.97 26.55 -20.98
N VAL A 5 12.44 26.10 -19.81
CA VAL A 5 13.78 25.51 -19.64
C VAL A 5 13.60 24.07 -19.16
N ARG A 6 13.44 23.17 -20.13
CA ARG A 6 13.66 21.73 -19.96
C ARG A 6 15.16 21.46 -19.98
N SER A 7 15.74 21.05 -18.86
CA SER A 7 17.12 20.57 -18.79
C SER A 7 17.25 19.20 -19.45
N ARG A 8 18.12 19.14 -20.47
CA ARG A 8 18.56 17.90 -21.13
C ARG A 8 19.58 17.19 -20.24
N PHE A 9 19.32 15.94 -19.89
CA PHE A 9 20.37 14.98 -19.53
C PHE A 9 20.53 13.99 -20.69
N SER A 10 21.70 13.99 -21.33
CA SER A 10 22.09 12.99 -22.32
C SER A 10 23.34 12.26 -21.85
N GLN A 11 23.19 10.94 -21.75
CA GLN A 11 24.14 9.88 -22.14
C GLN A 11 25.64 10.14 -21.98
N VAL A 12 26.28 9.39 -21.09
CA VAL A 12 27.46 8.54 -21.41
C VAL A 12 27.45 7.33 -20.46
N GLY A 13 27.55 6.12 -21.00
CA GLY A 13 27.75 4.90 -20.19
C GLY A 13 27.16 3.59 -20.73
N ALA A 14 26.93 3.45 -22.04
CA ALA A 14 26.61 2.16 -22.64
C ALA A 14 27.91 1.45 -23.05
N ILE A 15 28.22 0.32 -22.41
CA ILE A 15 28.81 -0.91 -22.96
C ILE A 15 28.77 -1.95 -21.82
N GLY A 16 27.99 -3.02 -22.01
CA GLY A 16 27.96 -4.17 -21.10
C GLY A 16 26.61 -4.60 -20.53
N LYS A 17 25.49 -4.42 -21.24
CA LYS A 17 24.22 -5.11 -20.93
C LYS A 17 23.62 -5.66 -22.22
N ILE A 18 23.95 -6.91 -22.56
CA ILE A 18 23.15 -7.68 -23.52
C ILE A 18 21.94 -8.16 -22.71
N PRO A 19 20.69 -7.73 -23.01
CA PRO A 19 19.60 -8.00 -22.09
C PRO A 19 18.99 -9.37 -22.41
N LEU A 20 18.85 -10.21 -21.37
CA LEU A 20 18.00 -11.41 -21.38
C LEU A 20 16.55 -11.13 -21.85
N LEU A 21 16.12 -9.85 -21.87
CA LEU A 21 14.88 -9.41 -22.52
C LEU A 21 14.80 -9.84 -23.98
N ILE A 22 15.91 -9.93 -24.73
CA ILE A 22 15.88 -10.40 -26.13
C ILE A 22 15.52 -11.89 -26.20
N ILE A 23 15.92 -12.71 -25.23
CA ILE A 23 15.60 -14.15 -25.21
C ILE A 23 14.13 -14.35 -24.84
N ALA A 24 13.61 -13.61 -23.85
CA ALA A 24 12.18 -13.61 -23.54
C ALA A 24 11.35 -13.06 -24.71
N SER A 25 11.81 -12.01 -25.39
CA SER A 25 11.16 -11.42 -26.58
C SER A 25 11.15 -12.39 -27.76
N VAL A 26 12.22 -13.15 -27.99
CA VAL A 26 12.31 -14.11 -29.09
C VAL A 26 11.45 -15.34 -28.82
N VAL A 27 11.33 -15.78 -27.56
CA VAL A 27 10.41 -16.87 -27.17
C VAL A 27 8.95 -16.40 -27.25
N VAL A 28 8.63 -15.18 -26.79
CA VAL A 28 7.29 -14.58 -26.85
C VAL A 28 6.86 -14.28 -28.28
N VAL A 29 7.72 -13.72 -29.13
CA VAL A 29 7.45 -13.49 -30.55
C VAL A 29 7.36 -14.83 -31.30
N GLY A 30 8.19 -15.81 -30.95
CA GLY A 30 8.12 -17.17 -31.49
C GLY A 30 6.78 -17.85 -31.19
N LEU A 31 6.33 -17.83 -29.93
CA LEU A 31 5.03 -18.35 -29.50
C LEU A 31 3.86 -17.56 -30.11
N TRP A 32 3.94 -16.24 -30.17
CA TRP A 32 2.89 -15.38 -30.71
C TRP A 32 2.74 -15.54 -32.24
N ILE A 33 3.84 -15.70 -32.99
CA ILE A 33 3.82 -15.98 -34.44
C ILE A 33 3.34 -17.41 -34.73
N LEU A 34 3.69 -18.39 -33.88
CA LEU A 34 3.20 -19.77 -34.01
C LEU A 34 1.70 -19.89 -33.69
N LEU A 35 1.17 -19.11 -32.75
CA LEU A 35 -0.23 -19.20 -32.28
C LEU A 35 -1.20 -18.25 -33.00
N SER A 36 -0.71 -17.14 -33.57
CA SER A 36 -1.53 -16.19 -34.37
C SER A 36 -1.94 -16.73 -35.74
N ARG A 37 -1.39 -17.86 -36.18
CA ARG A 37 -1.70 -18.49 -37.48
C ARG A 37 -2.82 -19.55 -37.44
N GLY A 38 -3.66 -19.57 -36.41
CA GLY A 38 -4.87 -20.43 -36.42
C GLY A 38 -5.39 -20.91 -35.06
N GLY A 39 -4.91 -20.39 -33.92
CA GLY A 39 -5.39 -20.79 -32.60
C GLY A 39 -6.73 -20.11 -32.24
N GLY A 40 -7.71 -20.90 -31.77
CA GLY A 40 -8.94 -20.36 -31.19
C GLY A 40 -8.67 -19.46 -29.97
N SER A 41 -9.66 -18.65 -29.56
CA SER A 41 -9.56 -17.69 -28.44
C SER A 41 -8.96 -18.25 -27.15
N GLY A 42 -9.16 -19.55 -26.88
CA GLY A 42 -8.55 -20.24 -25.73
C GLY A 42 -7.02 -20.37 -25.79
N LEU A 43 -6.43 -20.60 -26.97
CA LEU A 43 -4.97 -20.69 -27.14
C LEU A 43 -4.29 -19.33 -26.93
N LYS A 44 -4.93 -18.25 -27.38
CA LYS A 44 -4.47 -16.88 -27.14
C LYS A 44 -4.44 -16.57 -25.64
N ARG A 45 -5.52 -16.87 -24.91
CA ARG A 45 -5.61 -16.65 -23.45
C ARG A 45 -4.56 -17.46 -22.68
N GLN A 46 -4.31 -18.71 -23.07
CA GLN A 46 -3.26 -19.53 -22.43
C GLN A 46 -1.86 -18.96 -22.66
N ALA A 47 -1.57 -18.48 -23.87
CA ALA A 47 -0.28 -17.83 -24.15
C ALA A 47 -0.10 -16.54 -23.34
N GLU A 48 -1.15 -15.71 -23.24
CA GLU A 48 -1.15 -14.50 -22.42
C GLU A 48 -0.89 -14.81 -20.95
N LEU A 49 -1.60 -15.79 -20.36
CA LEU A 49 -1.38 -16.24 -18.98
C LEU A 49 0.06 -16.73 -18.76
N LYS A 50 0.62 -17.49 -19.71
CA LYS A 50 1.99 -17.97 -19.61
C LYS A 50 3.00 -16.83 -19.70
N THR A 51 2.79 -15.87 -20.58
CA THR A 51 3.62 -14.65 -20.65
C THR A 51 3.56 -13.85 -19.36
N MET A 52 2.38 -13.67 -18.78
CA MET A 52 2.22 -12.98 -17.50
C MET A 52 2.91 -13.71 -16.34
N GLU A 53 2.82 -15.04 -16.29
CA GLU A 53 3.53 -15.86 -15.28
C GLU A 53 5.06 -15.68 -15.41
N ILE A 54 5.61 -15.70 -16.63
CA ILE A 54 7.04 -15.47 -16.88
C ILE A 54 7.46 -14.05 -16.43
N ILE A 55 6.68 -13.02 -16.77
CA ILE A 55 6.95 -11.64 -16.34
C ILE A 55 6.92 -11.55 -14.81
N GLY A 56 5.95 -12.21 -14.16
CA GLY A 56 5.83 -12.30 -12.72
C GLY A 56 7.03 -12.94 -12.05
N ASP A 57 7.43 -14.13 -12.51
CA ASP A 57 8.59 -14.86 -11.99
C ASP A 57 9.88 -14.02 -12.16
N MET A 58 10.07 -13.35 -13.32
CA MET A 58 11.20 -12.45 -13.53
C MET A 58 11.20 -11.24 -12.59
N ALA A 59 10.03 -10.70 -12.25
CA ALA A 59 9.91 -9.59 -11.31
C ALA A 59 10.31 -10.04 -9.89
N VAL A 60 9.85 -11.23 -9.46
CA VAL A 60 10.24 -11.83 -8.17
C VAL A 60 11.73 -12.16 -8.14
N ASP A 61 12.28 -12.71 -9.23
CA ASP A 61 13.70 -13.04 -9.32
C ASP A 61 14.60 -11.81 -9.19
N ARG A 62 14.29 -10.70 -9.89
CA ARG A 62 15.01 -9.43 -9.74
C ARG A 62 14.99 -8.92 -8.30
N LEU A 63 13.86 -9.08 -7.62
CA LEU A 63 13.71 -8.70 -6.23
C LEU A 63 14.54 -9.58 -5.29
N THR A 64 14.73 -10.86 -5.60
CA THR A 64 15.48 -11.81 -4.76
C THR A 64 16.99 -11.81 -5.04
N SER A 65 17.41 -11.61 -6.29
CA SER A 65 18.82 -11.63 -6.70
C SER A 65 19.60 -10.37 -6.34
N GLY A 66 18.90 -9.28 -6.01
CA GLY A 66 19.53 -7.98 -5.77
C GLY A 66 20.11 -7.33 -7.03
N GLU A 67 19.75 -7.82 -8.22
CA GLU A 67 20.17 -7.21 -9.49
C GLU A 67 19.30 -5.98 -9.82
N GLY A 68 19.71 -4.85 -9.24
CA GLY A 68 19.22 -3.49 -9.47
C GLY A 68 20.06 -2.52 -8.62
N ASP A 69 20.04 -1.21 -8.92
CA ASP A 69 20.84 -0.18 -8.20
C ASP A 69 20.49 -0.01 -6.70
N ALA A 70 19.71 -0.93 -6.10
CA ALA A 70 19.33 -0.91 -4.70
C ALA A 70 19.79 -2.20 -4.00
N GLN A 71 20.68 -2.08 -3.00
CA GLN A 71 20.83 -3.09 -1.97
C GLN A 71 19.46 -3.31 -1.31
N VAL A 72 18.82 -4.45 -1.60
CA VAL A 72 17.42 -4.69 -1.18
C VAL A 72 17.37 -4.97 0.32
N THR A 73 16.73 -4.05 1.05
CA THR A 73 16.51 -4.13 2.50
C THR A 73 15.26 -4.96 2.83
N HIS A 74 15.34 -5.74 3.91
CA HIS A 74 14.21 -6.43 4.56
C HIS A 74 13.02 -5.48 4.81
N GLY A 75 11.78 -5.96 4.63
CA GLY A 75 10.55 -5.23 4.98
C GLY A 75 9.28 -5.89 4.40
N SER A 76 8.13 -5.66 5.06
CA SER A 76 6.87 -6.40 4.83
C SER A 76 6.44 -6.52 3.37
N ALA A 77 6.47 -5.42 2.59
CA ALA A 77 6.04 -5.45 1.19
C ALA A 77 6.96 -6.33 0.31
N VAL A 78 8.28 -6.25 0.50
CA VAL A 78 9.25 -7.07 -0.23
C VAL A 78 9.15 -8.54 0.20
N ASP A 79 8.99 -8.78 1.49
CA ASP A 79 8.84 -10.13 2.05
C ASP A 79 7.55 -10.79 1.54
N MET A 80 6.47 -10.03 1.39
CA MET A 80 5.22 -10.49 0.78
C MET A 80 5.34 -10.80 -0.72
N ILE A 81 6.09 -10.00 -1.48
CA ILE A 81 6.32 -10.29 -2.92
C ILE A 81 7.14 -11.58 -3.09
N ARG A 82 8.12 -11.81 -2.21
CA ARG A 82 8.97 -13.00 -2.23
C ARG A 82 8.29 -14.26 -1.68
N ARG A 83 7.11 -14.12 -1.08
CA ARG A 83 6.37 -15.24 -0.52
C ARG A 83 6.01 -16.23 -1.64
N PRO A 84 6.27 -17.53 -1.46
CA PRO A 84 5.82 -18.54 -2.41
C PRO A 84 4.31 -18.46 -2.64
N ILE A 85 3.91 -18.55 -3.91
CA ILE A 85 2.50 -18.69 -4.30
C ILE A 85 2.13 -20.16 -4.16
N GLU A 86 1.28 -20.46 -3.18
CA GLU A 86 0.81 -21.79 -2.82
C GLU A 86 -0.69 -21.72 -2.49
N VAL A 87 -1.40 -22.83 -2.68
CA VAL A 87 -2.80 -22.95 -2.29
C VAL A 87 -2.91 -23.64 -0.96
N ARG A 88 -3.72 -23.06 -0.06
CA ARG A 88 -4.00 -23.57 1.27
C ARG A 88 -5.50 -23.82 1.42
N THR A 89 -5.85 -24.98 1.96
CA THR A 89 -7.21 -25.28 2.38
C THR A 89 -7.48 -24.61 3.73
N ILE A 90 -8.50 -23.76 3.79
CA ILE A 90 -8.92 -23.04 5.00
C ILE A 90 -10.12 -23.74 5.66
N ALA A 91 -11.03 -24.23 4.84
CA ALA A 91 -12.15 -25.08 5.22
C ALA A 91 -12.47 -26.02 4.05
N ASP A 92 -13.40 -26.96 4.24
CA ASP A 92 -13.72 -28.02 3.26
C ASP A 92 -13.94 -27.49 1.83
N ASN A 93 -14.57 -26.32 1.70
CA ASN A 93 -14.85 -25.68 0.42
C ASN A 93 -14.17 -24.32 0.23
N VAL A 94 -13.14 -23.98 1.02
CA VAL A 94 -12.47 -22.68 0.98
C VAL A 94 -10.97 -22.86 0.75
N PHE A 95 -10.46 -22.30 -0.34
CA PHE A 95 -9.07 -22.46 -0.78
C PHE A 95 -8.44 -21.11 -1.08
N MET A 96 -7.37 -20.78 -0.37
CA MET A 96 -6.67 -19.50 -0.50
C MET A 96 -5.33 -19.69 -1.22
N ALA A 97 -5.13 -19.00 -2.33
CA ALA A 97 -3.81 -18.83 -2.92
C ALA A 97 -3.09 -17.65 -2.26
N THR A 98 -1.89 -17.90 -1.75
CA THR A 98 -1.03 -16.86 -1.15
C THR A 98 -0.52 -15.87 -2.19
N GLY A 99 -0.10 -14.69 -1.74
CA GLY A 99 0.57 -13.68 -2.57
C GLY A 99 0.90 -12.43 -1.75
N VAL A 100 1.17 -11.32 -2.43
CA VAL A 100 1.05 -9.98 -1.86
C VAL A 100 -0.40 -9.83 -1.41
N GLY A 101 -1.34 -9.67 -2.34
CA GLY A 101 -2.75 -9.94 -2.09
C GLY A 101 -3.08 -11.41 -2.29
N ASN A 102 -3.75 -12.00 -1.32
CA ASN A 102 -4.31 -13.33 -1.38
C ASN A 102 -5.48 -13.36 -2.40
N SER A 103 -5.73 -14.51 -3.00
CA SER A 103 -6.96 -14.77 -3.77
C SER A 103 -7.64 -16.00 -3.20
N THR A 104 -8.92 -15.91 -2.87
CA THR A 104 -9.62 -17.01 -2.20
C THR A 104 -10.78 -17.53 -3.02
N MET A 105 -10.79 -18.83 -3.29
CA MET A 105 -11.85 -19.53 -4.01
C MET A 105 -12.72 -20.31 -3.02
N ILE A 106 -14.03 -20.08 -3.09
CA ILE A 106 -15.05 -20.85 -2.39
C ILE A 106 -15.76 -21.72 -3.41
N THR A 107 -15.64 -23.05 -3.26
CA THR A 107 -16.23 -24.01 -4.20
C THR A 107 -17.66 -24.37 -3.80
N THR A 108 -18.51 -24.61 -4.80
CA THR A 108 -19.89 -25.08 -4.63
C THR A 108 -20.25 -25.99 -5.81
N ASP A 109 -21.34 -26.75 -5.69
CA ASP A 109 -21.83 -27.64 -6.75
C ASP A 109 -22.35 -26.88 -8.00
N GLU A 110 -22.59 -25.57 -7.90
CA GLU A 110 -23.12 -24.73 -8.99
C GLU A 110 -22.09 -23.73 -9.57
N GLY A 111 -20.84 -23.83 -9.12
CA GLY A 111 -19.72 -23.00 -9.53
C GLY A 111 -18.95 -22.39 -8.37
N ASN A 112 -17.96 -21.56 -8.69
CA ASN A 112 -17.06 -20.98 -7.71
C ASN A 112 -17.41 -19.52 -7.41
N VAL A 113 -17.15 -19.08 -6.17
CA VAL A 113 -17.09 -17.68 -5.77
C VAL A 113 -15.63 -17.33 -5.49
N LEU A 114 -15.15 -16.19 -6.01
CA LEU A 114 -13.82 -15.69 -5.76
C LEU A 114 -13.89 -14.46 -4.84
N PHE A 115 -13.02 -14.38 -3.84
CA PHE A 115 -12.82 -13.19 -3.01
C PHE A 115 -11.39 -12.67 -3.21
N ASP A 116 -11.29 -11.44 -3.70
CA ASP A 116 -10.07 -10.79 -4.22
C ASP A 116 -9.34 -11.61 -5.30
N THR A 117 -8.47 -10.93 -6.04
CA THR A 117 -7.87 -11.46 -7.28
C THR A 117 -6.34 -11.29 -7.35
N GLY A 118 -5.75 -10.85 -6.23
CA GLY A 118 -4.31 -10.77 -6.05
C GLY A 118 -3.64 -9.66 -6.87
N LEU A 119 -2.32 -9.58 -6.72
CA LEU A 119 -1.49 -8.63 -7.46
C LEU A 119 -1.26 -9.13 -8.89
N VAL A 120 -1.28 -8.19 -9.84
CA VAL A 120 -1.21 -8.47 -11.28
C VAL A 120 0.01 -9.30 -11.72
N ILE A 121 1.13 -9.22 -11.00
CA ILE A 121 2.35 -10.01 -11.28
C ILE A 121 2.32 -11.43 -10.70
N GLN A 122 1.38 -11.74 -9.79
CA GLN A 122 1.26 -13.06 -9.14
C GLN A 122 -0.02 -13.79 -9.54
N THR A 123 -1.03 -13.06 -10.01
CA THR A 123 -2.39 -13.56 -10.27
C THR A 123 -2.44 -14.71 -11.30
N ALA A 124 -1.58 -14.72 -12.33
CA ALA A 124 -1.55 -15.80 -13.31
C ALA A 124 -1.22 -17.16 -12.66
N LYS A 125 -0.29 -17.15 -11.69
CA LYS A 125 0.11 -18.34 -10.94
C LYS A 125 -0.95 -18.73 -9.90
N GLN A 126 -1.53 -17.76 -9.20
CA GLN A 126 -2.66 -17.98 -8.28
C GLN A 126 -3.84 -18.62 -9.02
N LEU A 127 -4.19 -18.11 -10.20
CA LEU A 127 -5.25 -18.63 -11.06
C LEU A 127 -5.01 -20.07 -11.47
N ARG A 128 -3.80 -20.39 -11.95
CA ARG A 128 -3.46 -21.76 -12.35
C ARG A 128 -3.65 -22.73 -11.18
N LEU A 129 -3.09 -22.42 -10.01
CA LEU A 129 -3.14 -23.30 -8.84
C LEU A 129 -4.56 -23.44 -8.28
N LEU A 130 -5.37 -22.38 -8.27
CA LEU A 130 -6.77 -22.47 -7.83
C LEU A 130 -7.63 -23.27 -8.82
N LYS A 131 -7.36 -23.19 -10.13
CA LYS A 131 -8.04 -24.05 -11.13
C LYS A 131 -7.68 -25.53 -11.01
N GLU A 132 -6.51 -25.87 -10.45
CA GLU A 132 -6.17 -27.26 -10.10
C GLU A 132 -7.06 -27.79 -8.97
N VAL A 133 -7.56 -26.92 -8.09
CA VAL A 133 -8.56 -27.28 -7.07
C VAL A 133 -9.95 -27.40 -7.69
N SER A 134 -10.38 -26.39 -8.45
CA SER A 134 -11.69 -26.39 -9.11
C SER A 134 -11.64 -25.58 -10.40
N ASP A 135 -11.87 -26.25 -11.53
CA ASP A 135 -12.05 -25.60 -12.84
C ASP A 135 -13.53 -25.30 -13.14
N ALA A 136 -14.40 -25.39 -12.13
CA ALA A 136 -15.78 -24.94 -12.27
C ALA A 136 -15.82 -23.43 -12.57
N ARG A 137 -16.85 -23.01 -13.30
CA ARG A 137 -17.02 -21.60 -13.69
C ARG A 137 -17.08 -20.70 -12.47
N VAL A 138 -16.40 -19.55 -12.53
CA VAL A 138 -16.54 -18.50 -11.52
C VAL A 138 -17.84 -17.74 -11.74
N ARG A 139 -18.77 -17.85 -10.80
CA ARG A 139 -20.10 -17.21 -10.85
C ARG A 139 -20.07 -15.81 -10.27
N TYR A 140 -19.31 -15.62 -9.18
CA TYR A 140 -19.17 -14.33 -8.50
C TYR A 140 -17.70 -14.03 -8.22
N ILE A 141 -17.31 -12.77 -8.41
CA ILE A 141 -16.05 -12.20 -7.94
C ILE A 141 -16.41 -11.09 -6.97
N VAL A 142 -16.10 -11.28 -5.69
CA VAL A 142 -16.26 -10.27 -4.64
C VAL A 142 -14.91 -9.57 -4.47
N LEU A 143 -14.90 -8.25 -4.62
CA LEU A 143 -13.71 -7.42 -4.45
C LEU A 143 -13.81 -6.66 -3.13
N SER A 144 -12.78 -6.79 -2.29
CA SER A 144 -12.76 -6.16 -0.98
C SER A 144 -12.60 -4.65 -1.06
N HIS A 145 -11.77 -4.15 -1.99
CA HIS A 145 -11.57 -2.73 -2.28
C HIS A 145 -10.72 -2.57 -3.56
N SER A 146 -10.56 -1.34 -4.05
CA SER A 146 -9.97 -1.02 -5.36
C SER A 146 -8.44 -1.03 -5.44
N HIS A 147 -7.73 -1.52 -4.44
CA HIS A 147 -6.25 -1.51 -4.48
C HIS A 147 -5.68 -2.58 -5.41
N ALA A 148 -4.52 -2.28 -5.99
CA ALA A 148 -3.96 -3.00 -7.13
C ALA A 148 -3.63 -4.47 -6.83
N ASP A 149 -3.32 -4.77 -5.58
CA ASP A 149 -3.06 -6.11 -5.06
C ASP A 149 -4.32 -6.91 -4.73
N HIS A 150 -5.51 -6.31 -4.80
CA HIS A 150 -6.79 -7.00 -4.60
C HIS A 150 -7.56 -7.16 -5.91
N ILE A 151 -7.38 -6.23 -6.86
CA ILE A 151 -8.10 -6.23 -8.14
C ILE A 151 -7.25 -6.65 -9.35
N GLY A 152 -5.95 -6.92 -9.15
CA GLY A 152 -4.98 -7.13 -10.22
C GLY A 152 -5.31 -8.29 -11.16
N GLY A 153 -6.06 -9.29 -10.69
CA GLY A 153 -6.53 -10.42 -11.48
C GLY A 153 -7.98 -10.34 -11.95
N ALA A 154 -8.75 -9.31 -11.59
CA ALA A 154 -10.20 -9.29 -11.82
C ALA A 154 -10.57 -9.50 -13.30
N LYS A 155 -9.85 -8.83 -14.21
CA LYS A 155 -10.03 -8.97 -15.67
C LYS A 155 -9.64 -10.36 -16.21
N LEU A 156 -8.76 -11.08 -15.52
CA LEU A 156 -8.34 -12.43 -15.90
C LEU A 156 -9.28 -13.50 -15.39
N TRP A 157 -9.90 -13.28 -14.23
CA TRP A 157 -10.86 -14.19 -13.62
C TRP A 157 -12.27 -14.04 -14.19
N ALA A 158 -12.67 -12.83 -14.59
CA ALA A 158 -14.00 -12.58 -15.12
C ALA A 158 -14.27 -13.44 -16.37
N GLU A 159 -15.42 -14.12 -16.35
CA GLU A 159 -15.96 -14.87 -17.48
C GLU A 159 -17.28 -14.22 -17.93
N ALA A 160 -17.75 -14.55 -19.15
CA ALA A 160 -19.00 -13.99 -19.66
C ALA A 160 -20.19 -14.38 -18.74
N GLY A 161 -20.79 -13.39 -18.08
CA GLY A 161 -21.87 -13.56 -17.11
C GLY A 161 -21.40 -13.96 -15.70
N SER A 162 -20.13 -13.73 -15.35
CA SER A 162 -19.74 -13.63 -13.94
C SER A 162 -20.26 -12.30 -13.38
N GLU A 163 -20.78 -12.34 -12.16
CA GLU A 163 -21.14 -11.12 -11.42
C GLU A 163 -19.92 -10.61 -10.65
N ILE A 164 -19.65 -9.31 -10.71
CA ILE A 164 -18.60 -8.65 -9.93
C ILE A 164 -19.29 -7.83 -8.85
N VAL A 165 -19.05 -8.18 -7.59
CA VAL A 165 -19.64 -7.51 -6.42
C VAL A 165 -18.56 -6.66 -5.75
N ALA A 166 -18.82 -5.37 -5.58
CA ALA A 166 -17.93 -4.46 -4.86
C ALA A 166 -18.74 -3.39 -4.11
N HIS A 167 -18.07 -2.56 -3.30
CA HIS A 167 -18.71 -1.41 -2.69
C HIS A 167 -19.13 -0.36 -3.73
N THR A 168 -20.16 0.45 -3.44
CA THR A 168 -20.63 1.52 -4.33
C THR A 168 -19.55 2.56 -4.66
N GLU A 169 -18.67 2.86 -3.71
CA GLU A 169 -17.55 3.81 -3.90
C GLU A 169 -16.39 3.27 -4.76
N PHE A 170 -16.39 1.97 -5.10
CA PHE A 170 -15.29 1.31 -5.81
C PHE A 170 -14.94 2.00 -7.14
N VAL A 171 -15.95 2.48 -7.86
CA VAL A 171 -15.76 3.17 -9.15
C VAL A 171 -15.07 4.52 -8.95
N GLU A 172 -15.47 5.28 -7.92
CA GLU A 172 -14.83 6.56 -7.60
C GLU A 172 -13.40 6.37 -7.10
N GLU A 173 -13.16 5.36 -6.25
CA GLU A 173 -11.82 5.09 -5.75
C GLU A 173 -10.87 4.68 -6.90
N GLN A 174 -11.32 3.79 -7.77
CA GLN A 174 -10.56 3.40 -8.97
C GLN A 174 -10.31 4.58 -9.92
N ARG A 175 -11.29 5.49 -10.07
CA ARG A 175 -11.20 6.66 -10.95
C ARG A 175 -10.07 7.59 -10.53
N TYR A 176 -9.98 7.97 -9.25
CA TYR A 176 -8.92 8.89 -8.82
C TYR A 176 -7.54 8.21 -8.75
N LEU A 177 -7.49 6.92 -8.37
CA LEU A 177 -6.26 6.15 -8.39
C LEU A 177 -5.69 6.08 -9.82
N SER A 178 -6.57 5.90 -10.81
CA SER A 178 -6.21 5.95 -12.24
C SER A 178 -5.84 7.36 -12.72
N GLN A 179 -6.59 8.39 -12.32
CA GLN A 179 -6.32 9.78 -12.70
C GLN A 179 -4.97 10.27 -12.18
N LEU A 180 -4.55 9.80 -11.01
CA LEU A 180 -3.30 10.16 -10.35
C LEU A 180 -2.19 9.11 -10.54
N GLU A 181 -2.36 8.13 -11.44
CA GLU A 181 -1.43 7.00 -11.57
C GLU A 181 0.04 7.45 -11.68
N PRO A 182 0.45 8.38 -12.57
CA PRO A 182 1.86 8.77 -12.68
C PRO A 182 2.39 9.42 -11.39
N TYR A 183 1.54 10.21 -10.72
CA TYR A 183 1.89 10.90 -9.49
C TYR A 183 2.07 9.92 -8.32
N GLN A 184 1.11 9.02 -8.12
CA GLN A 184 1.19 8.01 -7.07
C GLN A 184 2.28 6.98 -7.35
N TYR A 185 2.53 6.64 -8.61
CA TYR A 185 3.61 5.75 -9.01
C TYR A 185 4.98 6.30 -8.55
N GLY A 186 5.24 7.59 -8.76
CA GLY A 186 6.48 8.23 -8.29
C GLY A 186 6.64 8.18 -6.76
N ARG A 187 5.55 8.38 -6.01
CA ARG A 187 5.57 8.27 -4.54
C ARG A 187 5.80 6.82 -4.09
N ASN A 188 5.09 5.87 -4.69
CA ASN A 188 5.29 4.44 -4.45
C ASN A 188 6.72 4.02 -4.75
N ARG A 189 7.32 4.48 -5.86
CA ARG A 189 8.73 4.19 -6.17
C ARG A 189 9.71 4.71 -5.11
N THR A 190 9.38 5.79 -4.41
CA THR A 190 10.23 6.27 -3.29
C THR A 190 10.21 5.31 -2.12
N LEU A 191 9.06 4.69 -1.84
CA LEU A 191 8.87 3.70 -0.77
C LEU A 191 9.28 2.29 -1.23
N PHE A 192 9.21 2.04 -2.53
CA PHE A 192 9.40 0.76 -3.19
C PHE A 192 10.36 0.92 -4.38
N PRO A 193 11.66 1.18 -4.12
CA PRO A 193 12.63 1.51 -5.17
C PRO A 193 12.86 0.38 -6.19
N TRP A 194 12.42 -0.82 -5.85
CA TRP A 194 12.46 -2.01 -6.70
C TRP A 194 11.41 -2.03 -7.81
N MET A 195 10.38 -1.17 -7.76
CA MET A 195 9.44 -1.03 -8.86
C MET A 195 10.21 -0.69 -10.15
N PRO A 196 9.69 -0.91 -11.36
CA PRO A 196 10.32 -0.38 -12.56
C PRO A 196 10.27 1.16 -12.58
N ALA A 197 11.11 1.81 -13.40
CA ALA A 197 10.88 3.21 -13.73
C ALA A 197 9.53 3.36 -14.45
N TRP A 198 8.95 4.55 -14.44
CA TRP A 198 7.64 4.79 -15.05
C TRP A 198 7.64 4.46 -16.54
N GLU A 199 8.71 4.84 -17.24
CA GLU A 199 8.92 4.62 -18.66
C GLU A 199 9.16 3.15 -19.02
N ASP A 200 9.61 2.35 -18.05
CA ASP A 200 9.96 0.93 -18.20
C ASP A 200 8.82 -0.01 -17.75
N LYS A 201 7.66 0.53 -17.35
CA LYS A 201 6.53 -0.28 -16.88
C LYS A 201 5.99 -1.15 -18.02
N PRO A 202 5.67 -2.44 -17.78
CA PRO A 202 5.05 -3.28 -18.79
C PRO A 202 3.73 -2.68 -19.29
N ASP A 203 3.61 -2.47 -20.60
CA ASP A 203 2.39 -1.94 -21.21
C ASP A 203 1.55 -3.06 -21.85
N MET A 204 0.95 -3.88 -21.00
CA MET A 204 -0.01 -4.92 -21.40
C MET A 204 -1.40 -4.56 -20.88
N GLU A 205 -2.41 -4.58 -21.74
CA GLU A 205 -3.80 -4.19 -21.40
C GLU A 205 -4.34 -4.92 -20.17
N LEU A 206 -4.12 -6.23 -20.09
CA LEU A 206 -4.51 -7.08 -18.95
C LEU A 206 -3.74 -6.77 -17.67
N MET A 207 -2.59 -6.10 -17.77
CA MET A 207 -1.77 -5.70 -16.62
C MET A 207 -2.02 -4.27 -16.13
N ARG A 208 -2.77 -3.46 -16.89
CA ARG A 208 -3.07 -2.08 -16.50
C ARG A 208 -4.01 -2.07 -15.29
N TYR A 209 -3.74 -1.19 -14.33
CA TYR A 209 -4.63 -0.94 -13.20
C TYR A 209 -6.00 -0.42 -13.69
N GLY A 210 -7.06 -0.76 -12.95
CA GLY A 210 -8.43 -0.33 -13.23
C GLY A 210 -9.07 -0.95 -14.48
N GLY A 211 -10.15 -0.35 -14.95
CA GLY A 211 -11.06 -0.91 -15.94
C GLY A 211 -11.92 -2.05 -15.40
N VAL A 212 -12.21 -2.07 -14.10
CA VAL A 212 -13.08 -3.07 -13.46
C VAL A 212 -14.40 -2.41 -13.11
N GLU A 213 -15.49 -2.90 -13.69
CA GLU A 213 -16.85 -2.40 -13.46
C GLU A 213 -17.64 -3.43 -12.63
N PRO A 214 -18.07 -3.08 -11.40
CA PRO A 214 -18.95 -3.94 -10.62
C PRO A 214 -20.32 -4.07 -11.31
N THR A 215 -20.85 -5.28 -11.37
CA THR A 215 -22.22 -5.54 -11.82
C THR A 215 -23.23 -5.42 -10.68
N ILE A 216 -22.77 -5.64 -9.45
CA ILE A 216 -23.53 -5.48 -8.22
C ILE A 216 -22.72 -4.57 -7.29
N THR A 217 -23.39 -3.57 -6.72
CA THR A 217 -22.81 -2.68 -5.71
C THR A 217 -23.47 -2.88 -4.36
N VAL A 218 -22.69 -2.68 -3.29
CA VAL A 218 -23.15 -2.72 -1.90
C VAL A 218 -22.89 -1.37 -1.26
N GLU A 219 -23.92 -0.76 -0.68
CA GLU A 219 -23.83 0.53 0.02
C GLU A 219 -23.26 0.39 1.43
N ASP A 220 -22.89 1.52 2.02
CA ASP A 220 -22.37 1.62 3.39
C ASP A 220 -23.27 0.88 4.39
N TRP A 221 -22.69 -0.05 5.15
CA TRP A 221 -23.36 -0.85 6.19
C TRP A 221 -24.57 -1.65 5.70
N SER A 222 -24.69 -1.87 4.40
CA SER A 222 -25.72 -2.72 3.80
C SER A 222 -25.19 -4.14 3.56
N VAL A 223 -26.10 -5.09 3.49
CA VAL A 223 -25.80 -6.51 3.21
C VAL A 223 -26.45 -6.92 1.91
N ASN A 224 -25.65 -7.39 0.96
CA ASN A 224 -26.11 -8.10 -0.22
C ASN A 224 -25.94 -9.60 0.01
N SER A 225 -27.03 -10.38 -0.07
CA SER A 225 -26.99 -11.82 0.16
C SER A 225 -27.35 -12.59 -1.10
N PHE A 226 -26.63 -13.70 -1.33
CA PHE A 226 -26.94 -14.65 -2.38
C PHE A 226 -26.62 -16.08 -1.93
N THR A 227 -27.17 -17.05 -2.65
CA THR A 227 -26.91 -18.48 -2.43
C THR A 227 -26.40 -19.10 -3.72
N LEU A 228 -25.39 -19.95 -3.61
CA LEU A 228 -24.86 -20.72 -4.73
C LEU A 228 -24.52 -22.13 -4.25
N GLY A 229 -25.06 -23.16 -4.91
CA GLY A 229 -24.81 -24.56 -4.53
C GLY A 229 -25.09 -24.86 -3.05
N GLY A 230 -26.13 -24.24 -2.48
CA GLY A 230 -26.54 -24.42 -1.08
C GLY A 230 -25.72 -23.65 -0.03
N VAL A 231 -24.67 -22.91 -0.42
CA VAL A 231 -23.87 -22.06 0.48
C VAL A 231 -24.44 -20.64 0.50
N GLN A 232 -24.65 -20.05 1.68
CA GLN A 232 -25.07 -18.66 1.82
C GLN A 232 -23.84 -17.73 1.85
N PHE A 233 -23.90 -16.67 1.05
CA PHE A 233 -22.88 -15.63 0.98
C PHE A 233 -23.51 -14.29 1.34
N GLN A 234 -22.81 -13.49 2.15
CA GLN A 234 -23.22 -12.14 2.51
C GLN A 234 -22.07 -11.16 2.25
N VAL A 235 -22.21 -10.28 1.25
CA VAL A 235 -21.27 -9.18 1.02
C VAL A 235 -21.75 -7.96 1.79
N ILE A 236 -20.88 -7.40 2.62
CA ILE A 236 -21.20 -6.34 3.55
C ILE A 236 -20.37 -5.10 3.20
N GLY A 237 -21.02 -3.96 2.98
CA GLY A 237 -20.33 -2.68 2.83
C GLY A 237 -19.77 -2.21 4.17
N ALA A 238 -18.45 -2.03 4.25
CA ALA A 238 -17.73 -1.81 5.50
C ALA A 238 -16.80 -0.58 5.40
N PRO A 239 -17.34 0.64 5.19
CA PRO A 239 -16.55 1.84 4.90
C PRO A 239 -15.63 2.24 6.06
N GLY A 240 -14.66 3.10 5.74
CA GLY A 240 -13.74 3.74 6.69
C GLY A 240 -12.44 2.95 6.95
N ALA A 241 -12.31 1.74 6.43
CA ALA A 241 -11.13 0.90 6.56
C ALA A 241 -10.00 1.31 5.59
N GLU A 242 -9.59 0.41 4.69
CA GLU A 242 -8.54 0.63 3.70
C GLU A 242 -8.90 1.79 2.74
N GLY A 243 -10.14 1.80 2.25
CA GLY A 243 -10.70 2.86 1.42
C GLY A 243 -12.15 3.15 1.81
N ALA A 244 -12.75 4.14 1.14
CA ALA A 244 -14.19 4.37 1.23
C ALA A 244 -14.99 3.22 0.58
N ASP A 245 -14.36 2.42 -0.27
CA ASP A 245 -14.93 1.33 -1.05
C ASP A 245 -14.73 -0.06 -0.43
N ASN A 246 -14.50 -0.13 0.88
CA ASN A 246 -14.25 -1.40 1.52
C ASN A 246 -15.54 -2.24 1.66
N ALA A 247 -15.44 -3.51 1.29
CA ALA A 247 -16.45 -4.53 1.48
C ALA A 247 -15.81 -5.83 2.01
N VAL A 248 -16.57 -6.60 2.77
CA VAL A 248 -16.16 -7.91 3.29
C VAL A 248 -17.16 -8.98 2.86
N LEU A 249 -16.72 -10.24 2.83
CA LEU A 249 -17.59 -11.38 2.58
C LEU A 249 -17.74 -12.22 3.86
N TRP A 250 -18.97 -12.58 4.18
CA TRP A 250 -19.31 -13.40 5.35
C TRP A 250 -20.00 -14.69 4.93
N LEU A 251 -19.53 -15.81 5.48
CA LEU A 251 -20.15 -17.13 5.40
C LEU A 251 -20.75 -17.47 6.77
N PRO A 252 -22.07 -17.31 6.97
CA PRO A 252 -22.69 -17.42 8.28
C PRO A 252 -22.66 -18.85 8.84
N GLU A 253 -22.84 -19.88 8.01
CA GLU A 253 -22.85 -21.26 8.48
C GLU A 253 -21.46 -21.72 8.93
N GLN A 254 -20.40 -21.32 8.20
CA GLN A 254 -19.02 -21.65 8.52
C GLN A 254 -18.37 -20.67 9.51
N LYS A 255 -19.03 -19.53 9.77
CA LYS A 255 -18.50 -18.39 10.53
C LYS A 255 -17.14 -17.90 10.06
N ILE A 256 -16.97 -17.79 8.75
CA ILE A 256 -15.74 -17.31 8.11
C ILE A 256 -15.96 -15.91 7.55
N LEU A 257 -15.13 -14.96 8.01
CA LEU A 257 -15.11 -13.58 7.51
C LEU A 257 -13.90 -13.37 6.59
N PHE A 258 -14.14 -13.12 5.32
CA PHE A 258 -13.13 -12.67 4.37
C PHE A 258 -13.05 -11.16 4.44
N ALA A 259 -11.97 -10.67 5.03
CA ALA A 259 -11.86 -9.27 5.47
C ALA A 259 -11.12 -8.37 4.46
N GLY A 260 -10.44 -8.94 3.47
CA GLY A 260 -9.47 -8.21 2.67
C GLY A 260 -8.53 -7.43 3.60
N ASP A 261 -8.43 -6.13 3.38
CA ASP A 261 -7.62 -5.24 4.21
C ASP A 261 -8.42 -4.44 5.24
N PHE A 262 -9.60 -4.91 5.62
CA PHE A 262 -10.39 -4.27 6.67
C PHE A 262 -9.61 -4.13 7.99
N PHE A 263 -8.85 -5.16 8.38
CA PHE A 263 -7.92 -5.08 9.52
C PHE A 263 -6.49 -4.69 9.10
N GLY A 264 -6.28 -4.49 7.80
CA GLY A 264 -5.00 -4.35 7.11
C GLY A 264 -4.13 -5.61 7.11
N PRO A 265 -2.83 -5.51 6.77
CA PRO A 265 -1.98 -6.67 6.50
C PRO A 265 -1.67 -7.61 7.67
N GLN A 266 -1.82 -7.14 8.92
CA GLN A 266 -1.57 -7.93 10.12
C GLN A 266 -2.72 -7.79 11.10
N PHE A 267 -2.93 -8.83 11.90
CA PHE A 267 -4.01 -8.87 12.88
C PHE A 267 -3.49 -9.32 14.26
N PRO A 268 -3.81 -8.59 15.35
CA PRO A 268 -4.38 -7.25 15.38
C PRO A 268 -3.30 -6.17 15.20
N GLN A 269 -3.61 -5.10 14.48
CA GLN A 269 -2.72 -3.95 14.29
C GLN A 269 -3.49 -2.64 14.38
N PHE A 270 -2.78 -1.53 14.61
CA PHE A 270 -3.37 -0.22 14.47
C PHE A 270 -3.59 0.07 12.97
N PRO A 271 -4.82 0.40 12.53
CA PRO A 271 -5.10 0.55 11.11
C PRO A 271 -4.41 1.78 10.55
N ASN A 272 -4.08 1.73 9.27
CA ASN A 272 -3.75 2.95 8.54
C ASN A 272 -5.03 3.78 8.41
N VAL A 273 -5.23 4.79 9.26
CA VAL A 273 -6.24 5.85 9.04
C VAL A 273 -5.69 6.97 8.13
N PHE A 274 -4.48 6.77 7.63
CA PHE A 274 -3.73 7.55 6.66
C PHE A 274 -2.69 6.63 6.03
N THR A 275 -2.20 6.97 4.84
CA THR A 275 -1.05 6.27 4.24
C THR A 275 -0.03 7.22 3.64
N MET A 276 1.26 6.96 3.90
CA MET A 276 2.37 7.80 3.41
C MET A 276 2.46 7.86 1.88
N ARG A 277 1.97 6.82 1.18
CA ARG A 277 1.91 6.83 -0.30
C ARG A 277 0.99 7.91 -0.87
N GLY A 278 0.05 8.40 -0.06
CA GLY A 278 -0.78 9.56 -0.36
C GLY A 278 -2.10 9.20 -1.03
N GLU A 279 -3.13 9.01 -0.21
CA GLU A 279 -4.51 8.76 -0.63
C GLU A 279 -5.48 9.67 0.11
N LYS A 280 -6.77 9.54 -0.23
CA LYS A 280 -7.85 10.21 0.51
C LYS A 280 -7.77 9.85 1.99
N ILE A 281 -8.10 10.83 2.84
CA ILE A 281 -8.14 10.63 4.29
C ILE A 281 -9.24 9.61 4.62
N ARG A 282 -8.90 8.63 5.44
CA ARG A 282 -9.83 7.60 5.93
C ARG A 282 -10.58 8.14 7.14
N LYS A 283 -11.83 7.72 7.29
CA LYS A 283 -12.74 8.26 8.31
C LYS A 283 -12.79 7.30 9.51
N PRO A 284 -12.14 7.63 10.64
CA PRO A 284 -11.98 6.70 11.76
C PRO A 284 -13.31 6.28 12.39
N MET A 285 -14.32 7.16 12.40
CA MET A 285 -15.62 6.85 12.99
C MET A 285 -16.50 5.98 12.10
N GLU A 286 -16.31 6.02 10.78
CA GLU A 286 -16.92 5.04 9.88
C GLU A 286 -16.29 3.66 10.11
N TYR A 287 -14.97 3.61 10.29
CA TYR A 287 -14.26 2.38 10.61
C TYR A 287 -14.74 1.75 11.92
N VAL A 288 -14.90 2.54 12.98
CA VAL A 288 -15.43 2.07 14.28
C VAL A 288 -16.84 1.50 14.11
N LYS A 289 -17.71 2.16 13.35
CA LYS A 289 -19.07 1.66 13.09
C LYS A 289 -19.05 0.36 12.29
N SER A 290 -18.20 0.24 11.29
CA SER A 290 -18.00 -0.99 10.52
C SER A 290 -17.47 -2.12 11.41
N LEU A 291 -16.52 -1.82 12.31
CA LEU A 291 -16.01 -2.77 13.31
C LEU A 291 -17.10 -3.28 14.24
N ASP A 292 -17.97 -2.41 14.74
CA ASP A 292 -19.10 -2.79 15.60
C ASP A 292 -20.05 -3.75 14.88
N MET A 293 -20.30 -3.54 13.58
CA MET A 293 -21.09 -4.45 12.75
C MET A 293 -20.41 -5.81 12.57
N LEU A 294 -19.11 -5.85 12.29
CA LEU A 294 -18.38 -7.11 12.09
C LEU A 294 -18.16 -7.88 13.40
N LEU A 295 -18.02 -7.18 14.53
CA LEU A 295 -17.96 -7.78 15.86
C LEU A 295 -19.22 -8.61 16.17
N ALA A 296 -20.38 -8.15 15.71
CA ALA A 296 -21.66 -8.83 15.91
C ALA A 296 -21.81 -10.14 15.11
N LEU A 297 -20.96 -10.37 14.10
CA LEU A 297 -20.96 -11.61 13.32
C LEU A 297 -20.32 -12.79 14.06
N GLU A 298 -19.51 -12.50 15.08
CA GLU A 298 -18.79 -13.49 15.89
C GLU A 298 -17.95 -14.50 15.06
N PRO A 299 -17.04 -14.02 14.18
CA PRO A 299 -16.25 -14.89 13.31
C PRO A 299 -15.39 -15.88 14.09
N GLU A 300 -15.35 -17.12 13.61
CA GLU A 300 -14.45 -18.17 14.11
C GLU A 300 -13.14 -18.24 13.29
N ILE A 301 -13.19 -17.79 12.04
CA ILE A 301 -12.03 -17.62 11.17
C ILE A 301 -12.12 -16.26 10.46
N VAL A 302 -11.00 -15.53 10.41
CA VAL A 302 -10.83 -14.34 9.56
C VAL A 302 -9.82 -14.68 8.47
N VAL A 303 -10.22 -14.52 7.21
CA VAL A 303 -9.35 -14.64 6.04
C VAL A 303 -8.95 -13.23 5.57
N PRO A 304 -7.72 -12.78 5.84
CA PRO A 304 -7.24 -11.46 5.44
C PRO A 304 -6.82 -11.40 3.97
N GLY A 305 -6.71 -10.19 3.44
CA GLY A 305 -6.13 -9.89 2.14
C GLY A 305 -4.64 -10.22 2.05
N HIS A 306 -3.95 -10.30 3.19
CA HIS A 306 -2.51 -10.56 3.27
C HIS A 306 -2.17 -11.60 4.34
N LEU A 307 -1.01 -12.24 4.23
CA LEU A 307 -0.51 -13.20 5.23
C LEU A 307 -1.43 -14.44 5.39
N ASN A 308 -1.59 -14.94 6.62
CA ASN A 308 -2.31 -16.18 6.94
C ASN A 308 -3.66 -15.87 7.61
N PRO A 309 -4.66 -16.76 7.48
CA PRO A 309 -5.89 -16.66 8.26
C PRO A 309 -5.65 -16.66 9.77
N ILE A 310 -6.59 -16.04 10.49
CA ILE A 310 -6.63 -16.00 11.94
C ILE A 310 -7.79 -16.89 12.38
N GLU A 311 -7.53 -17.83 13.29
CA GLU A 311 -8.52 -18.80 13.76
C GLU A 311 -8.79 -18.62 15.25
N GLY A 312 -10.01 -18.91 15.70
CA GLY A 312 -10.38 -18.93 17.11
C GLY A 312 -11.14 -17.67 17.53
N ALA A 313 -12.44 -17.83 17.76
CA ALA A 313 -13.37 -16.75 18.09
C ALA A 313 -12.91 -15.85 19.24
N ALA A 314 -12.31 -16.42 20.29
CA ALA A 314 -11.87 -15.65 21.46
C ALA A 314 -10.74 -14.66 21.12
N GLN A 315 -9.73 -15.09 20.35
CA GLN A 315 -8.63 -14.21 19.97
C GLN A 315 -9.04 -13.21 18.89
N ILE A 316 -9.91 -13.62 17.96
CA ILE A 316 -10.47 -12.73 16.94
C ILE A 316 -11.28 -11.63 17.60
N ARG A 317 -12.22 -11.97 18.48
CA ARG A 317 -13.01 -10.99 19.25
C ARG A 317 -12.11 -10.04 20.02
N ALA A 318 -11.17 -10.56 20.81
CA ALA A 318 -10.27 -9.74 21.60
C ALA A 318 -9.41 -8.80 20.72
N GLY A 319 -8.97 -9.26 19.55
CA GLY A 319 -8.25 -8.45 18.57
C GLY A 319 -9.13 -7.33 18.00
N MET A 320 -10.34 -7.65 17.56
CA MET A 320 -11.30 -6.68 17.01
C MET A 320 -11.71 -5.63 18.04
N GLU A 321 -12.01 -6.03 19.28
CA GLU A 321 -12.32 -5.13 20.39
C GLU A 321 -11.16 -4.19 20.71
N ARG A 322 -9.91 -4.71 20.67
CA ARG A 322 -8.71 -3.90 20.88
C ARG A 322 -8.50 -2.87 19.77
N ILE A 323 -8.66 -3.27 18.50
CA ILE A 323 -8.59 -2.36 17.34
C ILE A 323 -9.63 -1.26 17.48
N ARG A 324 -10.89 -1.63 17.74
CA ARG A 324 -12.01 -0.70 17.92
C ARG A 324 -11.75 0.29 19.06
N GLY A 325 -11.30 -0.21 20.21
CA GLY A 325 -10.94 0.62 21.37
C GLY A 325 -9.79 1.58 21.08
N ALA A 326 -8.74 1.12 20.40
CA ALA A 326 -7.58 1.93 20.04
C ALA A 326 -7.93 3.07 19.09
N VAL A 327 -8.70 2.80 18.03
CA VAL A 327 -9.12 3.82 17.06
C VAL A 327 -10.02 4.86 17.74
N GLN A 328 -11.00 4.42 18.52
CA GLN A 328 -11.87 5.30 19.29
C GLN A 328 -11.05 6.18 20.25
N TYR A 329 -10.11 5.59 20.99
CA TYR A 329 -9.28 6.32 21.94
C TYR A 329 -8.45 7.40 21.24
N VAL A 330 -7.74 7.07 20.16
CA VAL A 330 -6.90 8.05 19.44
C VAL A 330 -7.76 9.17 18.86
N HIS A 331 -8.93 8.84 18.31
CA HIS A 331 -9.90 9.82 17.86
C HIS A 331 -10.34 10.76 19.01
N ASP A 332 -10.81 10.20 20.12
CA ASP A 332 -11.37 10.98 21.22
C ASP A 332 -10.32 11.85 21.91
N GLN A 333 -9.09 11.34 22.07
CA GLN A 333 -7.98 12.14 22.60
C GLN A 333 -7.59 13.26 21.65
N THR A 334 -7.61 13.03 20.34
CA THR A 334 -7.32 14.06 19.34
C THR A 334 -8.38 15.16 19.41
N VAL A 335 -9.66 14.80 19.38
CA VAL A 335 -10.78 15.76 19.45
C VAL A 335 -10.79 16.52 20.78
N ALA A 336 -10.54 15.86 21.91
CA ALA A 336 -10.41 16.51 23.20
C ALA A 336 -9.26 17.53 23.21
N GLY A 337 -8.12 17.17 22.62
CA GLY A 337 -6.96 18.02 22.44
C GLY A 337 -7.23 19.26 21.59
N MET A 338 -7.92 19.08 20.46
CA MET A 338 -8.36 20.17 19.58
C MET A 338 -9.27 21.15 20.33
N ASN A 339 -10.27 20.64 21.05
CA ASN A 339 -11.18 21.47 21.86
C ASN A 339 -10.46 22.20 23.01
N ALA A 340 -9.33 21.67 23.48
CA ALA A 340 -8.47 22.32 24.46
C ALA A 340 -7.49 23.35 23.85
N GLY A 341 -7.52 23.55 22.53
CA GLY A 341 -6.66 24.50 21.81
C GLY A 341 -5.22 24.03 21.63
N LYS A 342 -4.95 22.73 21.75
CA LYS A 342 -3.62 22.16 21.48
C LYS A 342 -3.36 22.09 19.97
N SER A 343 -2.12 22.38 19.58
CA SER A 343 -1.64 22.19 18.22
C SER A 343 -1.56 20.71 17.85
N VAL A 344 -1.60 20.40 16.55
CA VAL A 344 -1.42 19.04 16.05
C VAL A 344 -0.11 18.40 16.53
N TYR A 345 0.98 19.18 16.59
CA TYR A 345 2.30 18.69 17.01
C TYR A 345 2.41 18.39 18.51
N GLU A 346 1.64 19.07 19.36
CA GLU A 346 1.53 18.71 20.78
C GLU A 346 0.80 17.37 20.91
N LEU A 347 -0.32 17.20 20.21
CA LEU A 347 -1.11 15.98 20.25
C LEU A 347 -0.35 14.77 19.71
N MET A 348 0.41 14.92 18.61
CA MET A 348 1.26 13.86 18.07
C MET A 348 2.31 13.36 19.09
N LYS A 349 2.75 14.21 20.03
CA LYS A 349 3.74 13.84 21.06
C LYS A 349 3.09 13.23 22.30
N GLU A 350 1.92 13.70 22.67
CA GLU A 350 1.26 13.33 23.93
C GLU A 350 0.41 12.06 23.80
N ILE A 351 -0.25 11.86 22.66
CA ILE A 351 -1.20 10.77 22.47
C ILE A 351 -0.43 9.48 22.17
N SER A 352 -0.61 8.49 23.04
CA SER A 352 -0.09 7.13 22.89
C SER A 352 -1.14 6.13 23.39
N LEU A 353 -1.10 4.91 22.86
CA LEU A 353 -2.05 3.87 23.25
C LEU A 353 -1.78 3.42 24.69
N PRO A 354 -2.81 3.34 25.55
CA PRO A 354 -2.64 2.75 26.87
C PRO A 354 -2.40 1.23 26.73
N PRO A 355 -1.76 0.57 27.72
CA PRO A 355 -1.31 -0.83 27.60
C PRO A 355 -2.39 -1.86 27.19
N HIS A 356 -3.66 -1.64 27.57
CA HIS A 356 -4.75 -2.55 27.22
C HIS A 356 -5.25 -2.38 25.77
N LEU A 357 -4.87 -1.29 25.11
CA LEU A 357 -5.16 -0.98 23.69
C LEU A 357 -3.91 -1.10 22.81
N ASP A 358 -2.81 -1.63 23.34
CA ASP A 358 -1.56 -1.70 22.59
C ASP A 358 -1.69 -2.61 21.35
N LEU A 359 -1.19 -2.11 20.23
CA LEU A 359 -1.31 -2.72 18.92
C LEU A 359 0.00 -2.57 18.16
N VAL A 360 0.26 -3.54 17.28
CA VAL A 360 1.36 -3.43 16.33
C VAL A 360 1.14 -2.21 15.44
N GLN A 361 2.21 -1.43 15.22
CA GLN A 361 2.18 -0.16 14.48
C GLN A 361 3.16 -0.13 13.29
N ASN A 362 3.50 -1.31 12.75
CA ASN A 362 4.41 -1.41 11.62
C ASN A 362 3.79 -0.91 10.30
N HIS A 363 2.46 -0.89 10.20
CA HIS A 363 1.74 -0.34 9.06
C HIS A 363 1.09 1.00 9.40
N GLY A 364 0.04 1.00 10.24
CA GLY A 364 -0.53 2.22 10.83
C GLY A 364 0.27 2.71 12.02
N LYS A 365 0.37 4.04 12.19
CA LYS A 365 1.14 4.67 13.28
C LYS A 365 0.27 5.70 14.00
N VAL A 366 0.28 5.67 15.34
CA VAL A 366 -0.65 6.46 16.18
C VAL A 366 -0.41 7.95 16.04
N ASP A 367 0.84 8.42 16.08
CA ASP A 367 1.15 9.85 15.92
C ASP A 367 0.72 10.38 14.54
N TRP A 368 0.88 9.59 13.48
CA TRP A 368 0.39 9.94 12.14
C TRP A 368 -1.13 9.92 12.06
N ALA A 369 -1.77 9.00 12.77
CA ALA A 369 -3.22 8.94 12.89
C ALA A 369 -3.78 10.19 13.57
N VAL A 370 -3.16 10.66 14.66
CA VAL A 370 -3.52 11.92 15.31
C VAL A 370 -3.54 13.07 14.31
N ARG A 371 -2.49 13.19 13.49
CA ARG A 371 -2.43 14.21 12.44
C ARG A 371 -3.54 14.03 11.41
N SER A 372 -3.76 12.81 10.91
CA SER A 372 -4.82 12.52 9.93
C SER A 372 -6.20 12.90 10.46
N ILE A 373 -6.47 12.59 11.74
CA ILE A 373 -7.75 12.91 12.40
C ILE A 373 -7.89 14.42 12.60
N PHE A 374 -6.82 15.11 12.96
CA PHE A 374 -6.81 16.57 13.06
C PHE A 374 -7.13 17.19 11.69
N ASP A 375 -6.41 16.80 10.64
CA ASP A 375 -6.59 17.31 9.27
C ASP A 375 -7.95 16.90 8.68
N TYR A 376 -8.53 15.78 9.09
CA TYR A 376 -9.90 15.38 8.72
C TYR A 376 -10.93 16.42 9.17
N TYR A 377 -10.79 16.95 10.40
CA TYR A 377 -11.74 17.91 10.96
C TYR A 377 -11.38 19.38 10.70
N ALA A 378 -10.10 19.71 10.59
CA ALA A 378 -9.61 21.08 10.46
C ALA A 378 -9.04 21.42 9.07
N THR A 379 -8.88 20.43 8.20
CA THR A 379 -8.24 20.58 6.87
C THR A 379 -6.79 21.07 6.97
N TRP A 380 -6.25 21.66 5.91
CA TRP A 380 -4.87 22.11 5.81
C TRP A 380 -4.59 23.46 6.50
N PHE A 381 -5.62 24.23 6.85
CA PHE A 381 -5.46 25.56 7.45
C PHE A 381 -5.61 25.49 8.97
N HIS A 382 -4.50 25.61 9.69
CA HIS A 382 -4.40 25.31 11.13
C HIS A 382 -4.52 26.55 12.03
N PHE A 383 -4.68 27.75 11.45
CA PHE A 383 -4.79 29.03 12.17
C PHE A 383 -3.53 29.37 13.00
N GLU A 384 -2.37 28.82 12.65
CA GLU A 384 -1.10 29.09 13.34
C GLU A 384 -0.41 30.34 12.77
N SER A 385 -0.55 30.60 11.47
CA SER A 385 0.13 31.69 10.78
C SER A 385 -0.62 32.23 9.57
N THR A 386 -0.49 33.54 9.33
CA THR A 386 -0.96 34.19 8.09
C THR A 386 -0.29 33.60 6.84
N THR A 387 0.93 33.05 6.96
CA THR A 387 1.67 32.48 5.82
C THR A 387 0.99 31.24 5.23
N GLU A 388 0.13 30.55 5.99
CA GLU A 388 -0.62 29.38 5.50
C GLU A 388 -1.58 29.74 4.35
N LEU A 389 -2.03 31.00 4.26
CA LEU A 389 -2.95 31.47 3.22
C LEU A 389 -2.28 31.67 1.86
N TYR A 390 -0.95 31.69 1.81
CA TYR A 390 -0.21 32.12 0.63
C TYR A 390 0.64 30.97 0.07
N PRO A 391 0.86 30.93 -1.26
CA PRO A 391 1.59 29.84 -1.91
C PRO A 391 3.11 29.90 -1.72
N VAL A 392 3.60 30.63 -0.70
CA VAL A 392 5.02 30.83 -0.40
C VAL A 392 5.41 29.92 0.78
N PRO A 393 6.07 28.78 0.53
CA PRO A 393 6.48 27.87 1.60
C PRO A 393 7.67 28.45 2.37
N ALA A 394 7.82 28.07 3.65
CA ALA A 394 8.95 28.51 4.48
C ALA A 394 10.33 28.25 3.83
N ARG A 395 10.47 27.16 3.07
CA ARG A 395 11.70 26.82 2.35
C ARG A 395 12.15 27.85 1.30
N GLU A 396 11.25 28.71 0.84
CA GLU A 396 11.59 29.75 -0.15
C GLU A 396 12.53 30.82 0.43
N VAL A 397 12.52 31.03 1.75
CA VAL A 397 13.42 31.98 2.42
C VAL A 397 14.70 31.33 2.96
N TYR A 398 14.85 30.00 2.85
CA TYR A 398 15.96 29.28 3.48
C TYR A 398 17.34 29.73 2.98
N ALA A 399 17.49 30.01 1.69
CA ALA A 399 18.75 30.53 1.15
C ALA A 399 19.12 31.90 1.76
N GLY A 400 18.14 32.79 1.94
CA GLY A 400 18.36 34.08 2.61
C GLY A 400 18.65 33.94 4.10
N LEU A 401 18.00 33.00 4.79
CA LEU A 401 18.35 32.65 6.17
C LEU A 401 19.78 32.12 6.27
N ALA A 402 20.22 31.34 5.27
CA ALA A 402 21.57 30.80 5.24
C ALA A 402 22.63 31.89 5.05
N GLU A 403 22.35 32.86 4.17
CA GLU A 403 23.20 34.03 3.96
C GLU A 403 23.39 34.84 5.26
N VAL A 404 22.29 35.11 5.98
CA VAL A 404 22.33 35.92 7.22
C VAL A 404 22.96 35.16 8.39
N ALA A 405 22.62 33.88 8.57
CA ALA A 405 23.13 33.09 9.70
C ALA A 405 24.59 32.67 9.53
N GLY A 406 25.06 32.56 8.28
CA GLY A 406 26.37 32.02 7.94
C GLY A 406 26.45 30.51 8.08
N LEU A 407 27.12 29.86 7.13
CA LEU A 407 27.23 28.40 7.06
C LEU A 407 27.85 27.79 8.34
N GLU A 408 28.91 28.37 8.88
CA GLU A 408 29.58 27.85 10.08
C GLU A 408 28.65 27.81 11.30
N GLY A 409 27.82 28.85 11.46
CA GLY A 409 26.83 28.93 12.54
C GLY A 409 25.76 27.85 12.40
N LEU A 410 25.24 27.65 11.18
CA LEU A 410 24.25 26.61 10.89
C LEU A 410 24.80 25.21 11.13
N LEU A 411 26.01 24.91 10.65
CA LEU A 411 26.65 23.61 10.86
C LEU A 411 26.89 23.36 12.36
N SER A 412 27.34 24.36 13.10
CA SER A 412 27.52 24.28 14.56
C SER A 412 26.21 24.02 15.29
N LEU A 413 25.14 24.74 14.91
CA LEU A 413 23.81 24.55 15.49
C LEU A 413 23.23 23.16 15.17
N ALA A 414 23.36 22.71 13.92
CA ALA A 414 22.94 21.38 13.50
C ALA A 414 23.70 20.28 14.26
N GLN A 415 25.02 20.40 14.40
CA GLN A 415 25.82 19.45 15.19
C GLN A 415 25.40 19.45 16.67
N ASN A 416 25.06 20.61 17.24
CA ASN A 416 24.58 20.69 18.62
C ASN A 416 23.23 19.97 18.83
N PHE A 417 22.29 20.08 17.88
CA PHE A 417 21.05 19.29 17.93
C PHE A 417 21.34 17.80 17.77
N LEU A 418 22.21 17.44 16.84
CA LEU A 418 22.60 16.05 16.59
C LEU A 418 23.19 15.40 17.84
N ASN A 419 24.11 16.09 18.54
CA ASN A 419 24.73 15.64 19.78
C ASN A 419 23.73 15.44 20.93
N LYS A 420 22.57 16.11 20.87
CA LYS A 420 21.46 15.95 21.84
C LYS A 420 20.47 14.87 21.44
N GLY A 421 20.66 14.20 20.30
CA GLY A 421 19.71 13.25 19.74
C GLY A 421 18.50 13.88 19.04
N ASP A 422 18.49 15.21 18.84
CA ASP A 422 17.39 15.95 18.20
C ASP A 422 17.47 15.87 16.66
N ALA A 423 17.43 14.67 16.09
CA ALA A 423 17.70 14.43 14.67
C ALA A 423 16.78 15.21 13.71
N VAL A 424 15.49 15.37 14.03
CA VAL A 424 14.55 16.17 13.20
C VAL A 424 14.92 17.66 13.21
N LYS A 425 15.33 18.22 14.37
CA LYS A 425 15.80 19.62 14.43
C LYS A 425 17.10 19.80 13.67
N THR A 426 18.01 18.81 13.74
CA THR A 426 19.21 18.80 12.91
C THR A 426 18.86 18.91 11.43
N LEU A 427 17.89 18.10 10.96
CA LEU A 427 17.44 18.14 9.57
C LEU A 427 16.88 19.50 9.16
N HIS A 428 16.08 20.17 10.00
CA HIS A 428 15.59 21.52 9.71
C HIS A 428 16.73 22.52 9.49
N ILE A 429 17.76 22.51 10.34
CA ILE A 429 18.91 23.41 10.18
C ILE A 429 19.74 23.04 8.95
N VAL A 430 19.93 21.75 8.69
CA VAL A 430 20.66 21.25 7.52
C VAL A 430 19.94 21.62 6.22
N GLU A 431 18.61 21.60 6.18
CA GLU A 431 17.84 22.06 5.01
C GLU A 431 18.05 23.54 4.73
N VAL A 432 18.17 24.38 5.77
CA VAL A 432 18.54 25.79 5.60
C VAL A 432 19.94 25.92 5.02
N ALA A 433 20.92 25.20 5.58
CA ALA A 433 22.31 25.21 5.08
C ALA A 433 22.41 24.78 3.61
N LEU A 434 21.74 23.68 3.24
CA LEU A 434 21.74 23.15 1.87
C LEU A 434 20.95 24.01 0.88
N ALA A 435 20.02 24.86 1.34
CA ALA A 435 19.38 25.84 0.46
C ALA A 435 20.35 26.96 0.05
N GLY A 436 21.31 27.31 0.91
CA GLY A 436 22.37 28.28 0.60
C GLY A 436 23.54 27.68 -0.19
N ASP A 437 23.94 26.44 0.12
CA ASP A 437 24.99 25.70 -0.58
C ASP A 437 24.59 24.22 -0.74
N PRO A 438 23.92 23.85 -1.85
CA PRO A 438 23.38 22.50 -2.06
C PRO A 438 24.44 21.39 -2.09
N GLU A 439 25.68 21.72 -2.46
CA GLU A 439 26.78 20.76 -2.57
C GLU A 439 27.63 20.70 -1.30
N ASN A 440 27.20 21.39 -0.23
CA ASN A 440 27.97 21.47 1.00
C ASN A 440 28.14 20.10 1.67
N ARG A 441 29.35 19.55 1.57
CA ARG A 441 29.65 18.20 2.07
C ARG A 441 29.47 18.06 3.58
N SER A 442 29.74 19.11 4.36
CA SER A 442 29.55 19.07 5.81
C SER A 442 28.07 19.02 6.18
N ALA A 443 27.23 19.80 5.51
CA ALA A 443 25.78 19.76 5.71
C ALA A 443 25.19 18.41 5.24
N LEU A 444 25.60 17.89 4.09
CA LEU A 444 25.22 16.55 3.62
C LEU A 444 25.67 15.44 4.59
N GLY A 445 26.87 15.55 5.16
CA GLY A 445 27.37 14.63 6.18
C GLY A 445 26.56 14.65 7.47
N LEU A 446 26.10 15.83 7.91
CA LEU A 446 25.17 15.95 9.03
C LEU A 446 23.79 15.39 8.70
N ARG A 447 23.30 15.62 7.47
CA ARG A 447 22.05 15.01 6.98
C ARG A 447 22.10 13.50 7.07
N GLN A 448 23.19 12.89 6.59
CA GLN A 448 23.38 11.44 6.60
C GLN A 448 23.36 10.87 8.02
N GLN A 449 24.03 11.52 8.96
CA GLN A 449 24.04 11.11 10.36
C GLN A 449 22.65 11.26 11.01
N ALA A 450 21.96 12.38 10.79
CA ALA A 450 20.63 12.61 11.34
C ALA A 450 19.61 11.59 10.81
N LEU A 451 19.63 11.31 9.51
CA LEU A 451 18.80 10.26 8.90
C LEU A 451 19.15 8.87 9.47
N GLY A 452 20.44 8.59 9.70
CA GLY A 452 20.89 7.34 10.32
C GLY A 452 20.35 7.16 11.75
N PHE A 453 20.34 8.22 12.57
CA PHE A 453 19.73 8.17 13.91
C PHE A 453 18.22 7.90 13.85
N LEU A 454 17.51 8.55 12.91
CA LEU A 454 16.08 8.31 12.73
C LEU A 454 15.82 6.88 12.25
N LEU A 455 16.63 6.35 11.35
CA LEU A 455 16.48 4.99 10.85
C LEU A 455 16.71 3.96 11.96
N ASP A 456 17.77 4.12 12.75
CA ASP A 456 18.06 3.25 13.90
C ASP A 456 16.91 3.28 14.93
N ALA A 457 16.36 4.48 15.21
CA ALA A 457 15.21 4.63 16.08
C ALA A 457 13.94 3.97 15.51
N ALA A 458 13.69 4.13 14.20
CA ALA A 458 12.55 3.51 13.53
C ALA A 458 12.65 1.98 13.56
N GLU A 459 13.82 1.40 13.27
CA GLU A 459 14.04 -0.06 13.25
C GLU A 459 13.98 -0.69 14.65
N LYS A 460 14.40 0.02 15.70
CA LYS A 460 14.36 -0.44 17.10
C LYS A 460 13.03 -0.15 17.81
N GLY A 461 12.25 0.80 17.31
CA GLY A 461 10.98 1.22 17.88
C GLY A 461 9.80 0.37 17.39
N VAL A 462 8.70 1.03 17.04
CA VAL A 462 7.49 0.37 16.50
C VAL A 462 7.70 -0.27 15.12
N ARG A 463 8.86 -0.02 14.48
CA ARG A 463 9.26 -0.57 13.18
C ARG A 463 8.21 -0.33 12.10
N ASN A 464 7.80 0.92 11.94
CA ASN A 464 6.91 1.31 10.86
C ASN A 464 7.62 1.17 9.50
N ASP A 465 7.07 0.32 8.64
CA ASP A 465 7.71 -0.04 7.37
C ASP A 465 7.84 1.17 6.45
N TYR A 466 6.81 2.03 6.37
CA TYR A 466 6.87 3.23 5.53
C TYR A 466 7.89 4.25 6.03
N GLU A 467 8.03 4.42 7.35
CA GLU A 467 9.06 5.27 7.95
C GLU A 467 10.45 4.75 7.59
N VAL A 468 10.67 3.45 7.76
CA VAL A 468 11.94 2.78 7.45
C VAL A 468 12.27 2.90 5.96
N TYR A 469 11.31 2.67 5.06
CA TYR A 469 11.51 2.79 3.62
C TYR A 469 11.84 4.22 3.20
N TRP A 470 11.10 5.20 3.70
CA TRP A 470 11.36 6.60 3.43
C TRP A 470 12.77 7.00 3.88
N LEU A 471 13.15 6.68 5.13
CA LEU A 471 14.47 7.03 5.67
C LEU A 471 15.60 6.38 4.88
N LYS A 472 15.46 5.11 4.49
CA LYS A 472 16.42 4.42 3.62
C LYS A 472 16.57 5.10 2.26
N SER A 473 15.46 5.48 1.62
CA SER A 473 15.51 6.23 0.36
C SER A 473 16.22 7.57 0.53
N ARG A 474 15.91 8.34 1.58
CA ARG A 474 16.58 9.64 1.84
C ARG A 474 18.07 9.51 2.15
N MET A 475 18.48 8.42 2.82
CA MET A 475 19.89 8.12 3.05
C MET A 475 20.61 7.75 1.76
N ALA A 476 20.00 6.95 0.89
CA ALA A 476 20.57 6.61 -0.42
C ALA A 476 20.75 7.86 -1.29
N ASP A 477 19.74 8.74 -1.35
CA ASP A 477 19.80 10.01 -2.08
C ASP A 477 20.92 10.93 -1.57
N THR A 478 21.12 10.97 -0.24
CA THR A 478 22.15 11.79 0.41
C THR A 478 23.55 11.21 0.17
N ALA A 479 23.69 9.89 0.23
CA ALA A 479 24.94 9.20 -0.09
C ALA A 479 25.36 9.44 -1.55
N ALA A 480 24.44 9.34 -2.50
CA ALA A 480 24.71 9.63 -3.91
C ALA A 480 25.22 11.06 -4.13
N GLN A 481 24.65 12.06 -3.46
CA GLN A 481 25.14 13.45 -3.51
C GLN A 481 26.55 13.61 -2.93
N LEU A 482 26.91 12.82 -1.91
CA LEU A 482 28.27 12.82 -1.36
C LEU A 482 29.30 12.15 -2.28
N GLU A 483 28.88 11.30 -3.21
CA GLU A 483 29.77 10.61 -4.16
C GLU A 483 30.09 11.43 -5.41
N VAL A 484 29.18 12.32 -5.84
CA VAL A 484 29.41 13.23 -6.96
C VAL A 484 30.56 14.18 -6.60
N ARG A 485 31.58 14.23 -7.47
CA ARG A 485 32.82 15.00 -7.32
C ARG A 485 32.84 16.26 -8.17
#